data_AF-X1E0C2-F1
#
_entry.id   AF-X1E0C2-F1
#
_cell.length_a   1.000
_cell.length_b   1.000
_cell.length_c   1.000
_cell.angle_alpha   90.00
_cell.angle_beta   90.00
_cell.angle_gamma   90.00
#
_symmetry.space_group_name_H-M   'P 1'
#
loop_
_entity.id
_entity.type
_entity.pdbx_description
1 polymer ?
#
loop_
_entity_poly.entity_id
_entity_poly.type
_entity_poly.pdbx_seq_one_letter_code
_entity_poly.pdbx_strand_id
1 'polypeptide(L)'
;MQGEESNINSFIKELKKHKSIVKFEKKGNFIFTLNKRPRWMSVYIPLWDKRLIHSKPLIQRSDGTELWELACWDKDPLMHILKGLHEDF
;
A
#
# COMPACT_ATOMS: atom_id res chain seq x y z
N MET A 1 17.43 0.75 -4.01
CA MET A 1 17.02 0.82 -5.42
C MET A 1 18.14 0.22 -6.26
N GLN A 2 17.78 -0.58 -7.24
CA GLN A 2 18.71 -1.22 -8.17
C GLN A 2 18.33 -0.79 -9.59
N GLY A 3 19.31 -0.66 -10.47
CA GLY A 3 19.13 -0.18 -11.85
C GLY A 3 20.08 0.96 -12.20
N GLU A 4 20.04 1.40 -13.46
CA GLU A 4 20.85 2.51 -13.94
C GLU A 4 20.48 3.82 -13.24
N GLU A 5 21.50 4.63 -12.93
CA GLU A 5 21.33 5.87 -12.16
C GLU A 5 20.42 6.89 -12.88
N SER A 6 20.50 6.95 -14.21
CA SER A 6 19.62 7.76 -15.07
C SER A 6 18.15 7.41 -14.85
N ASN A 7 17.82 6.12 -14.84
CA ASN A 7 16.46 5.61 -14.68
C ASN A 7 15.93 5.86 -13.27
N ILE A 8 16.78 5.65 -12.25
CA ILE A 8 16.44 5.93 -10.84
C ILE A 8 16.11 7.42 -10.66
N ASN A 9 16.92 8.31 -11.23
CA ASN A 9 16.72 9.76 -11.11
C ASN A 9 15.46 10.22 -11.85
N SER A 10 15.20 9.66 -13.04
CA SER A 10 13.97 9.92 -13.80
C SER A 10 12.72 9.49 -13.00
N PHE A 11 12.73 8.26 -12.46
CA PHE A 11 11.65 7.75 -11.61
C PHE A 11 11.38 8.66 -10.40
N ILE A 12 12.42 9.08 -9.67
CA ILE A 12 12.27 9.97 -8.51
C ILE A 12 11.67 11.32 -8.92
N LYS A 13 12.10 11.87 -10.07
CA LYS A 13 11.59 13.15 -10.58
C LYS A 13 10.10 13.07 -10.90
N GLU A 14 9.65 11.98 -11.52
CA GLU A 14 8.23 11.79 -11.82
C GLU A 14 7.43 11.49 -10.54
N LEU A 15 7.95 10.64 -9.66
CA LEU A 15 7.28 10.29 -8.40
C LEU A 15 6.97 11.54 -7.57
N LYS A 16 7.93 12.48 -7.43
CA LYS A 16 7.74 13.74 -6.69
C LYS A 16 6.60 14.64 -7.22
N LYS A 17 6.18 14.48 -8.47
CA LYS A 17 5.07 15.26 -9.05
C LYS A 17 3.70 14.73 -8.64
N HIS A 18 3.62 13.54 -8.04
CA HIS A 18 2.36 12.92 -7.71
C HIS A 18 1.61 13.75 -6.64
N LYS A 19 0.38 14.19 -6.96
CA LYS A 19 -0.39 15.14 -6.14
C LYS A 19 -0.72 14.64 -4.72
N SER A 20 -0.66 13.33 -4.49
CA SER A 20 -0.86 12.77 -3.15
C SER A 20 0.35 12.97 -2.25
N ILE A 21 1.57 13.13 -2.77
CA ILE A 21 2.79 13.19 -1.94
C ILE A 21 2.89 14.57 -1.27
N VAL A 22 2.86 14.58 0.06
CA VAL A 22 3.02 15.76 0.92
C VAL A 22 4.48 15.95 1.32
N LYS A 23 5.17 14.85 1.62
CA LYS A 23 6.58 14.84 2.02
C LYS A 23 7.30 13.71 1.31
N PHE A 24 8.54 13.95 0.91
CA PHE A 24 9.39 12.99 0.24
C PHE A 24 10.77 13.01 0.89
N GLU A 25 11.29 11.85 1.28
CA GLU A 25 12.65 11.68 1.79
C GLU A 25 13.33 10.50 1.09
N LYS A 26 14.58 10.66 0.66
CA LYS A 26 15.41 9.58 0.13
C LYS A 26 16.58 9.36 1.08
N LYS A 27 16.77 8.13 1.56
CA LYS A 27 17.94 7.73 2.35
C LYS A 27 18.58 6.49 1.74
N GLY A 28 19.72 6.69 1.09
CA GLY A 28 20.41 5.65 0.33
C GLY A 28 19.48 5.00 -0.70
N ASN A 29 19.18 3.72 -0.46
CA ASN A 29 18.36 2.88 -1.32
C ASN A 29 16.86 2.89 -1.02
N PHE A 30 16.44 3.68 -0.02
CA PHE A 30 15.06 3.77 0.44
C PHE A 30 14.43 5.10 0.07
N ILE A 31 13.14 5.05 -0.27
CA ILE A 31 12.28 6.21 -0.46
C ILE A 31 11.18 6.16 0.61
N PHE A 32 11.01 7.25 1.33
CA PHE A 32 9.92 7.46 2.26
C PHE A 32 9.02 8.56 1.71
N THR A 33 7.71 8.30 1.65
CA THR A 33 6.72 9.31 1.23
C THR A 33 5.62 9.43 2.26
N LEU A 34 5.27 10.66 2.62
CA LEU A 34 4.03 10.95 3.33
C LEU A 34 2.98 11.34 2.29
N ASN A 35 1.88 10.62 2.23
CA ASN A 35 0.82 10.85 1.24
C ASN A 35 -0.46 11.37 1.89
N LYS A 36 -1.13 12.34 1.25
CA LYS A 36 -2.57 12.59 1.45
C LYS A 36 -3.30 11.34 1.02
N ARG A 37 -4.09 10.78 1.94
CA ARG A 37 -4.85 9.56 1.71
C ARG A 37 -5.88 9.80 0.60
N PRO A 38 -5.79 9.10 -0.55
CA PRO A 38 -6.83 9.15 -1.56
C PRO A 38 -8.13 8.55 -1.03
N ARG A 39 -9.28 9.03 -1.51
CA ARG A 39 -10.59 8.52 -1.05
C ARG A 39 -10.76 7.02 -1.30
N TRP A 40 -10.26 6.53 -2.44
CA TRP A 40 -10.26 5.11 -2.79
C TRP A 40 -9.41 4.24 -1.85
N MET A 41 -8.48 4.81 -1.07
CA MET A 41 -7.77 4.05 -0.03
C MET A 41 -8.64 3.78 1.21
N SER A 42 -9.93 4.14 1.20
CA SER A 42 -10.92 3.70 2.17
C SER A 42 -11.00 2.18 2.24
N VAL A 43 -10.87 1.49 1.10
CA VAL A 43 -10.92 0.02 1.01
C VAL A 43 -9.80 -0.66 1.78
N TYR A 44 -8.68 0.04 1.99
CA TYR A 44 -7.54 -0.43 2.78
C TYR A 44 -7.65 -0.01 4.27
N ILE A 45 -8.67 0.77 4.69
CA ILE A 45 -8.88 1.10 6.12
C ILE A 45 -9.03 -0.17 6.96
N PRO A 46 -9.87 -1.15 6.57
CA PRO A 46 -10.08 -2.34 7.37
C PRO A 46 -8.80 -3.14 7.59
N LEU A 47 -7.86 -3.14 6.64
CA LEU A 47 -6.56 -3.84 6.75
C LEU A 47 -5.67 -3.32 7.89
N TRP A 48 -5.94 -2.10 8.37
CA TRP A 48 -5.24 -1.48 9.51
C TRP A 48 -5.97 -1.65 10.84
N ASP A 49 -7.04 -2.44 10.89
CA ASP A 49 -7.68 -2.83 12.14
C ASP A 49 -6.68 -3.62 13.00
N LYS A 50 -6.42 -3.14 14.22
CA LYS A 50 -5.45 -3.74 15.15
C LYS A 50 -5.82 -5.16 15.59
N ARG A 51 -7.08 -5.57 15.39
CA ARG A 51 -7.56 -6.93 15.68
C ARG A 51 -7.11 -7.92 14.61
N LEU A 52 -6.70 -7.46 13.43
CA LEU A 52 -6.18 -8.31 12.38
C LEU A 52 -4.74 -8.74 12.68
N ILE A 53 -4.49 -10.01 12.42
CA ILE A 53 -3.19 -10.66 12.47
C ILE A 53 -2.75 -10.86 11.03
N HIS A 54 -1.65 -10.21 10.66
CA HIS A 54 -0.99 -10.40 9.38
C HIS A 54 -0.08 -11.63 9.51
N SER A 55 -0.59 -12.81 9.16
CA SER A 55 0.14 -14.09 9.33
C SER A 55 1.36 -14.18 8.43
N LYS A 56 1.36 -13.44 7.31
CA LYS A 56 2.46 -13.32 6.36
C LYS A 56 2.56 -11.89 5.81
N PRO A 57 3.74 -11.48 5.30
CA PRO A 57 3.86 -10.25 4.54
C PRO A 57 2.95 -10.26 3.30
N LEU A 58 2.48 -9.07 2.91
CA LEU A 58 1.81 -8.85 1.62
C LEU A 58 2.74 -9.28 0.47
N ILE A 59 2.19 -10.04 -0.48
CA ILE A 59 2.88 -10.36 -1.73
C ILE A 59 2.25 -9.55 -2.87
N GLN A 60 3.02 -8.66 -3.47
CA GLN A 60 2.63 -7.96 -4.69
C GLN A 60 3.22 -8.69 -5.92
N ARG A 61 2.36 -9.15 -6.81
CA ARG A 61 2.73 -9.84 -8.05
C ARG A 61 3.06 -8.84 -9.14
N SER A 62 3.77 -9.31 -10.17
CA SER A 62 4.19 -8.49 -11.32
C SER A 62 3.01 -7.98 -12.15
N ASP A 63 1.85 -8.64 -12.08
CA ASP A 63 0.60 -8.22 -12.73
C ASP A 63 -0.17 -7.15 -11.93
N GLY A 64 0.38 -6.69 -10.79
CA GLY A 64 -0.25 -5.72 -9.92
C GLY A 64 -1.22 -6.32 -8.90
N THR A 65 -1.44 -7.65 -8.92
CA THR A 65 -2.30 -8.31 -7.94
C THR A 65 -1.61 -8.39 -6.58
N GLU A 66 -2.38 -8.17 -5.53
CA GLU A 66 -1.94 -8.26 -4.14
C GLU A 66 -2.53 -9.52 -3.49
N LEU A 67 -1.67 -10.33 -2.84
CA LEU A 67 -2.10 -11.47 -2.03
C LEU A 67 -1.91 -11.14 -0.55
N TRP A 68 -3.05 -11.09 0.15
CA TRP A 68 -3.13 -10.84 1.58
C TRP A 68 -3.48 -12.14 2.33
N GLU A 69 -2.74 -12.46 3.37
CA GLU A 69 -3.08 -13.53 4.31
C GLU A 69 -3.37 -12.91 5.68
N LEU A 70 -4.64 -12.95 6.08
CA LEU A 70 -5.16 -12.28 7.26
C LEU A 70 -5.86 -13.29 8.16
N ALA A 71 -5.60 -13.18 9.46
CA ALA A 71 -6.32 -13.90 10.49
C ALA A 71 -6.91 -12.92 11.51
N CYS A 72 -7.92 -13.35 12.24
CA CYS A 72 -8.48 -12.60 13.35
C CYS A 72 -9.15 -13.58 14.31
N TRP A 73 -9.10 -13.29 15.61
CA TRP A 73 -9.85 -14.06 16.60
C TRP A 73 -11.35 -13.81 16.49
N ASP A 74 -11.73 -12.59 16.09
CA ASP A 74 -13.11 -12.20 15.81
C ASP A 74 -13.40 -12.31 14.31
N LYS A 75 -14.58 -12.81 13.97
CA LYS A 75 -15.00 -12.96 12.56
C LYS A 75 -15.30 -11.61 11.90
N ASP A 76 -15.84 -10.65 12.64
CA ASP A 76 -16.40 -9.41 12.09
C ASP A 76 -15.39 -8.57 11.30
N PRO A 77 -14.14 -8.36 11.74
CA PRO A 77 -13.14 -7.64 10.95
C PRO A 77 -12.88 -8.29 9.59
N LEU A 78 -12.75 -9.62 9.54
CA LEU A 78 -12.56 -10.36 8.29
C LEU A 78 -13.78 -10.22 7.36
N MET A 79 -14.99 -10.29 7.92
CA MET A 79 -16.21 -10.11 7.14
C MET A 79 -16.37 -8.68 6.61
N HIS A 80 -15.94 -7.68 7.38
CA HIS A 80 -15.98 -6.28 6.95
C HIS A 80 -15.04 -6.04 5.76
N ILE A 81 -13.84 -6.64 5.77
CA ILE A 81 -12.91 -6.61 4.62
C ILE A 81 -13.54 -7.27 3.40
N LEU A 82 -14.06 -8.49 3.54
CA LEU A 82 -14.65 -9.24 2.43
C LEU A 82 -15.84 -8.52 1.79
N LYS A 83 -16.69 -7.89 2.60
CA LYS A 83 -17.86 -7.13 2.12
C LYS A 83 -17.47 -5.78 1.52
N GLY A 84 -16.57 -5.04 2.17
CA GLY A 84 -16.11 -3.73 1.70
C GLY A 84 -15.38 -3.81 0.36
N LEU A 85 -14.64 -4.90 0.11
CA LEU A 85 -13.99 -5.14 -1.18
C LEU A 85 -14.98 -5.44 -2.32
N HIS A 86 -16.24 -5.76 -2.05
CA HIS A 86 -17.23 -6.04 -3.10
C HIS A 86 -17.97 -4.78 -3.57
N GLU A 87 -18.02 -3.71 -2.76
CA GLU A 87 -18.80 -2.51 -3.09
C GLU A 87 -18.03 -1.49 -3.95
N ASP A 88 -16.70 -1.62 -4.03
CA ASP A 88 -15.82 -0.67 -4.71
C ASP A 88 -15.25 -1.17 -6.07
N PHE A 89 -15.78 -2.28 -6.61
CA PHE A 89 -15.47 -2.82 -7.95
C PHE A 89 -16.72 -2.95 -8.83
#